data_AF-A0A242NTX0-F1
#
_entry.id   AF-A0A242NTX0-F1
#
_cell.length_a   1.000
_cell.length_b   1.000
_cell.length_c   1.000
_cell.angle_alpha   90.00
_cell.angle_beta   90.00
_cell.angle_gamma   90.00
#
_symmetry.space_group_name_H-M   'P 1'
#
loop_
_entity.id
_entity.type
_entity.pdbx_description
1 polymer ?
#
loop_
_entity_poly.entity_id
_entity_poly.type
_entity_poly.pdbx_seq_one_letter_code
_entity_poly.pdbx_strand_id
1 'polypeptide(L)'
;MKKTIKLVVKTLLASRDDYNKDNDKEISRFRITRSSIKKAADLNQLPDNFEKKLFFEMTKYGWLGFLDFDDNFVFVKNESLKNWARLGSTRINKQKEELEKND
;
A
#
# COMPACT_ATOMS: atom_id res chain seq x y z
N MET A 1 6.98 -6.50 -24.50
CA MET A 1 6.38 -7.74 -23.96
C MET A 1 5.74 -7.37 -22.64
N LYS A 2 4.42 -7.50 -22.45
CA LYS A 2 3.77 -7.05 -21.20
C LYS A 2 4.33 -7.85 -20.02
N LYS A 3 4.94 -7.18 -19.04
CA LYS A 3 5.43 -7.85 -17.82
C LYS A 3 4.25 -8.38 -17.01
N THR A 4 4.43 -9.54 -16.40
CA THR A 4 3.40 -10.08 -15.49
C THR A 4 3.31 -9.23 -14.23
N ILE A 5 2.13 -9.15 -13.62
CA ILE A 5 1.94 -8.45 -12.33
C ILE A 5 2.95 -8.95 -11.27
N LYS A 6 3.22 -10.25 -11.26
CA LYS A 6 4.23 -10.88 -10.40
C LYS A 6 5.63 -10.30 -10.61
N LEU A 7 6.03 -10.05 -11.86
CA LEU A 7 7.33 -9.44 -12.15
C LEU A 7 7.37 -7.97 -11.69
N VAL A 8 6.28 -7.23 -11.86
CA VAL A 8 6.16 -5.85 -11.36
C VAL A 8 6.32 -5.83 -9.85
N VAL A 9 5.59 -6.65 -9.10
CA VAL A 9 5.71 -6.77 -7.64
C VAL A 9 7.15 -7.06 -7.22
N LYS A 10 7.78 -8.07 -7.82
CA LYS A 10 9.19 -8.39 -7.51
C LYS A 10 10.14 -7.22 -7.77
N THR A 11 9.90 -6.47 -8.84
CA THR A 11 10.71 -5.28 -9.18
C THR A 11 10.56 -4.19 -8.11
N LEU A 12 9.33 -3.93 -7.66
CA LEU A 12 9.06 -2.95 -6.61
C LEU A 12 9.69 -3.35 -5.28
N LEU A 13 9.57 -4.62 -4.89
CA LEU A 13 10.14 -5.12 -3.65
C LEU A 13 11.68 -5.10 -3.67
N ALA A 14 12.30 -5.47 -4.80
CA ALA A 14 13.74 -5.37 -4.96
C ALA A 14 14.23 -3.92 -4.87
N SER A 15 13.56 -2.99 -5.55
CA SER A 15 13.89 -1.56 -5.46
C SER A 15 13.75 -1.00 -4.04
N ARG A 16 12.80 -1.52 -3.27
CA ARG A 16 12.66 -1.18 -1.84
C ARG A 16 13.81 -1.76 -1.02
N ASP A 17 14.23 -3.00 -1.30
CA ASP A 17 15.33 -3.64 -0.58
C ASP A 17 16.67 -2.94 -0.85
N ASP A 18 16.90 -2.48 -2.09
CA ASP A 18 18.03 -1.63 -2.46
C ASP A 18 18.00 -0.31 -1.66
N TYR A 19 16.85 0.35 -1.61
CA TYR A 19 16.68 1.57 -0.80
C TYR A 19 16.99 1.33 0.68
N ASN A 20 16.53 0.22 1.25
CA ASN A 20 16.81 -0.13 2.65
C ASN A 20 18.31 -0.32 2.89
N LYS A 21 19.02 -0.97 1.95
CA LYS A 21 20.46 -1.19 2.02
C LYS A 21 21.24 0.13 1.94
N ASP A 22 20.84 1.02 1.04
CA ASP A 22 21.50 2.31 0.83
C ASP A 22 21.33 3.26 2.02
N ASN A 23 20.28 3.08 2.82
CA ASN A 23 19.91 3.98 3.93
C ASN A 23 20.04 3.33 5.32
N ASP A 24 20.56 2.10 5.40
CA ASP A 24 20.66 1.27 6.61
C ASP A 24 19.38 1.30 7.48
N LYS A 25 18.23 1.21 6.81
CA LYS A 25 16.92 1.38 7.45
C LYS A 25 15.89 0.47 6.82
N GLU A 26 15.24 -0.36 7.64
CA GLU A 26 14.08 -1.11 7.20
C GLU A 26 12.84 -0.21 7.15
N ILE A 27 12.34 0.08 5.95
CA ILE A 27 11.06 0.78 5.80
C ILE A 27 9.88 -0.20 5.89
N SER A 28 8.86 0.17 6.66
CA SER A 28 7.60 -0.59 6.80
C SER A 28 6.49 -0.07 5.88
N ARG A 29 6.76 1.00 5.12
CA ARG A 29 5.80 1.67 4.24
C ARG A 29 6.53 2.43 3.14
N PHE A 30 5.94 2.48 1.95
CA PHE A 30 6.45 3.29 0.86
C PHE A 30 5.31 3.73 -0.07
N ARG A 31 5.58 4.76 -0.86
CA ARG A 31 4.69 5.29 -1.88
C ARG A 31 5.39 5.30 -3.22
N ILE A 32 4.63 5.03 -4.29
CA ILE A 32 5.13 5.09 -5.66
C ILE A 32 4.07 5.70 -6.58
N THR A 33 4.50 6.59 -7.46
CA THR A 33 3.60 7.27 -8.40
C THR A 33 3.07 6.30 -9.46
N ARG A 34 1.89 6.60 -9.99
CA ARG A 34 1.31 5.87 -11.13
C ARG A 34 2.24 5.86 -12.35
N SER A 35 2.96 6.96 -12.59
CA SER A 35 3.96 7.03 -13.67
C SER A 35 5.13 6.06 -13.48
N SER A 36 5.59 5.86 -12.25
CA SER A 36 6.67 4.92 -11.94
C SER A 36 6.21 3.46 -12.04
N ILE A 37 4.97 3.15 -11.62
CA ILE A 37 4.36 1.83 -11.83
C ILE A 37 4.25 1.49 -13.31
N LYS A 38 3.83 2.46 -14.14
CA LYS A 38 3.80 2.31 -15.60
C LYS A 38 5.17 1.95 -16.18
N LYS A 39 6.23 2.64 -15.74
CA LYS A 39 7.62 2.32 -16.12
C LYS A 39 8.03 0.92 -15.67
N ALA A 40 7.74 0.55 -14.43
CA ALA A 40 8.04 -0.78 -13.89
C ALA A 40 7.32 -1.90 -14.66
N ALA A 41 6.08 -1.64 -15.10
CA ALA A 41 5.26 -2.57 -15.87
C ALA A 41 5.55 -2.59 -17.37
N ASP A 42 6.37 -1.66 -17.88
CA ASP A 42 6.60 -1.43 -19.31
C ASP A 42 5.28 -1.15 -20.07
N LEU A 43 4.49 -0.22 -19.55
CA LEU A 43 3.17 0.13 -20.06
C LEU A 43 2.98 1.65 -20.19
N ASN A 44 2.40 2.10 -21.31
CA ASN A 44 2.00 3.50 -21.49
C ASN A 44 0.75 3.87 -20.67
N GLN A 45 -0.11 2.89 -20.41
CA GLN A 45 -1.32 2.99 -19.62
C GLN A 45 -1.54 1.71 -18.82
N LEU A 46 -2.05 1.85 -17.59
CA LEU A 46 -2.40 0.70 -16.77
C LEU A 46 -3.76 0.15 -17.21
N PRO A 47 -3.89 -1.17 -17.48
CA PRO A 47 -5.15 -1.81 -17.80
C PRO A 47 -6.18 -1.67 -16.69
N ASP A 48 -7.45 -1.89 -17.05
CA ASP A 48 -8.53 -1.97 -16.06
C ASP A 48 -8.22 -3.01 -14.99
N ASN A 49 -8.56 -2.66 -13.74
CA ASN A 49 -8.30 -3.47 -12.54
C ASN A 49 -6.81 -3.80 -12.30
N PHE A 50 -5.85 -3.11 -12.94
CA PHE A 50 -4.43 -3.33 -12.69
C PHE A 50 -4.07 -3.15 -11.23
N GLU A 51 -4.58 -2.10 -10.58
CA GLU A 51 -4.38 -1.82 -9.15
C GLU A 51 -4.83 -2.97 -8.28
N LYS A 52 -6.06 -3.47 -8.49
CA LYS A 52 -6.59 -4.61 -7.72
C LYS A 52 -5.70 -5.85 -7.87
N LYS A 53 -5.24 -6.14 -9.09
CA LYS A 53 -4.33 -7.27 -9.35
C LYS A 53 -2.97 -7.06 -8.66
N LEU A 54 -2.44 -5.83 -8.72
CA LEU A 54 -1.17 -5.48 -8.09
C LEU A 54 -1.27 -5.59 -6.56
N PHE A 55 -2.29 -5.01 -5.95
CA PHE A 55 -2.55 -5.06 -4.52
C PHE A 55 -2.72 -6.51 -4.05
N PHE A 56 -3.50 -7.32 -4.77
CA PHE A 56 -3.67 -8.73 -4.47
C PHE A 56 -2.36 -9.52 -4.57
N GLU A 57 -1.51 -9.24 -5.55
CA GLU A 57 -0.22 -9.93 -5.65
C GLU A 57 0.74 -9.48 -4.54
N MET A 58 0.71 -8.21 -4.13
CA MET A 58 1.52 -7.68 -3.03
C MET A 58 1.18 -8.32 -1.66
N THR A 59 -0.08 -8.70 -1.43
CA THR A 59 -0.47 -9.35 -0.15
C THR A 59 0.22 -10.69 0.05
N LYS A 60 0.56 -11.41 -1.03
CA LYS A 60 1.33 -12.67 -0.97
C LYS A 60 2.73 -12.48 -0.41
N TYR A 61 3.24 -11.24 -0.41
CA TYR A 61 4.53 -10.86 0.16
C TYR A 61 4.38 -10.08 1.48
N GLY A 62 3.18 -10.06 2.07
CA GLY A 62 2.90 -9.39 3.34
C GLY A 62 2.69 -7.88 3.24
N TRP A 63 2.42 -7.35 2.05
CA TRP A 63 2.19 -5.92 1.82
C TRP A 63 0.73 -5.64 1.48
N LEU A 64 0.14 -4.66 2.16
CA LEU A 64 -1.20 -4.14 1.86
C LEU A 64 -1.06 -2.91 0.97
N GLY A 65 -1.90 -2.81 -0.05
CA GLY A 65 -1.86 -1.72 -1.02
C GLY A 65 -3.18 -0.95 -1.14
N PHE A 66 -3.10 0.36 -1.33
CA PHE A 66 -4.23 1.24 -1.61
C PHE A 66 -3.75 2.46 -2.41
N LEU A 67 -4.69 3.26 -2.91
CA LEU A 67 -4.39 4.56 -3.52
C LEU A 67 -4.51 5.68 -2.48
N ASP A 68 -3.58 6.63 -2.48
CA ASP A 68 -3.75 7.89 -1.76
C ASP A 68 -4.64 8.87 -2.55
N PHE A 69 -4.90 10.05 -1.98
CA PHE A 69 -5.75 11.09 -2.60
C PHE A 69 -5.19 11.65 -3.91
N ASP A 70 -3.90 11.42 -4.19
CA ASP A 70 -3.20 11.88 -5.40
C ASP A 70 -3.02 10.72 -6.41
N ASP A 71 -3.80 9.64 -6.30
CA ASP A 71 -3.72 8.43 -7.13
C ASP A 71 -2.34 7.73 -7.12
N ASN A 72 -1.54 7.93 -6.06
CA ASN A 72 -0.30 7.19 -5.88
C ASN A 72 -0.57 5.84 -5.22
N PHE A 73 0.23 4.86 -5.58
CA PHE A 73 0.20 3.55 -4.97
C PHE A 73 0.94 3.60 -3.64
N VAL A 74 0.24 3.29 -2.56
CA VAL A 74 0.80 3.22 -1.21
C VAL A 74 0.83 1.77 -0.77
N PHE A 75 1.94 1.37 -0.16
CA PHE A 75 2.12 0.02 0.38
C PHE A 75 2.57 0.07 1.82
N VAL A 76 1.97 -0.77 2.67
CA VAL A 76 2.29 -0.90 4.09
C VAL A 76 2.51 -2.37 4.43
N LYS A 77 3.61 -2.67 5.13
CA LYS A 77 3.92 -4.02 5.61
C LYS A 77 2.88 -4.42 6.65
N ASN A 78 2.17 -5.52 6.45
CA ASN A 78 1.05 -5.95 7.27
C ASN A 78 1.42 -6.05 8.76
N GLU A 79 2.64 -6.51 9.06
CA GLU A 79 3.14 -6.62 10.44
C GLU A 79 3.19 -5.28 11.18
N SER A 80 3.43 -4.18 10.46
CA SER A 80 3.51 -2.84 11.05
C SER A 80 2.18 -2.35 11.59
N LEU A 81 1.06 -2.94 11.15
CA LEU A 81 -0.27 -2.63 11.68
C LEU A 81 -0.43 -3.03 13.14
N LYS A 82 0.38 -3.97 13.65
CA LYS A 82 0.34 -4.37 15.07
C LYS A 82 0.64 -3.21 16.03
N ASN A 83 1.39 -2.21 15.56
CA ASN A 83 1.76 -1.04 16.33
C ASN A 83 0.75 0.11 16.20
N TRP A 84 -0.31 -0.06 15.40
CA TRP A 84 -1.32 0.97 15.23
C TRP A 84 -2.24 1.03 16.45
N ALA A 85 -2.73 2.23 16.76
CA ALA A 85 -3.67 2.42 17.85
C ALA A 85 -4.94 1.60 17.62
N ARG A 86 -5.27 0.71 18.56
CA ARG A 86 -6.53 -0.01 18.57
C ARG A 86 -7.61 0.86 19.20
N LEU A 87 -8.62 1.23 18.42
CA LEU A 87 -9.81 1.90 18.95
C LEU A 87 -10.69 0.87 19.66
N GLY A 88 -10.90 1.04 20.96
CA GLY A 88 -11.73 0.17 21.79
C GLY A 88 -13.23 0.51 21.66
N SER A 89 -14.08 -0.53 21.73
CA SER A 89 -15.54 -0.39 21.60
C SER A 89 -16.16 0.55 22.63
N THR A 90 -15.67 0.56 23.88
CA THR A 90 -16.15 1.48 24.91
C THR A 90 -15.98 2.95 24.51
N ARG A 91 -14.81 3.32 23.96
CA ARG A 91 -14.54 4.68 23.52
C ARG A 91 -15.41 5.06 22.32
N ILE A 92 -15.59 4.12 21.39
CA ILE A 92 -16.44 4.31 20.20
C ILE A 92 -17.90 4.55 20.63
N ASN A 93 -18.45 3.72 21.51
CA ASN A 93 -19.85 3.86 21.95
C ASN A 93 -20.09 5.17 22.69
N LYS A 94 -19.17 5.57 23.59
CA LYS A 94 -19.25 6.85 24.27
C LYS A 94 -19.31 8.02 23.27
N GLN A 95 -18.44 8.02 22.27
CA GLN A 95 -18.41 9.08 21.25
C GLN A 95 -19.68 9.08 20.38
N LYS A 96 -20.22 7.90 20.06
CA LYS A 96 -21.49 7.77 19.35
C LYS A 96 -22.63 8.45 20.13
N GLU A 97 -22.79 8.14 21.41
CA GLU A 97 -23.84 8.73 22.27
C GLU A 97 -23.69 10.25 22.43
N GLU A 98 -22.46 10.77 22.42
CA GLU A 98 -22.19 12.21 22.47
C GLU A 98 -22.59 12.91 21.17
N LEU A 99 -22.33 12.29 20.01
CA LEU A 99 -22.72 12.85 18.71
C LEU A 99 -24.24 12.84 18.51
N GLU A 100 -24.91 11.74 18.86
CA GLU A 100 -26.38 11.62 18.74
C GLU A 100 -27.17 12.62 19.61
N LYS A 101 -26.55 13.22 20.63
CA LYS A 101 -27.17 14.27 21.45
C LYS A 101 -27.05 15.67 20.86
N ASN A 102 -26.15 15.86 19.89
CA ASN A 102 -25.83 17.14 19.28
C ASN A 102 -26.39 17.28 17.85
N ASP A 103 -26.98 16.22 17.30
CA ASP A 103 -27.81 16.21 16.08
C ASP A 103 -29.29 16.42 16.43
#